data_AF-A0A0K0DMY7-F1
#
_entry.id   AF-A0A0K0DMY7-F1
#
_cell.length_a   1.000
_cell.length_b   1.000
_cell.length_c   1.000
_cell.angle_alpha   90.00
_cell.angle_beta   90.00
_cell.angle_gamma   90.00
#
_symmetry.space_group_name_H-M   'P 1'
#
loop_
_entity.id
_entity.type
_entity.pdbx_description
1 polymer ?
#
loop_
_entity_poly.entity_id
_entity_poly.type
_entity_poly.pdbx_seq_one_letter_code
_entity_poly.pdbx_strand_id
1 'polypeptide(L)'
;MDFFKALYFNFVTLTTIGLGDFVPRSFDYLFITLCYIGVGLALTTMTIELAADILRKLHYVGRKMDNVASAVVWFGGKKLVP
;
A
#
# COMPACT_ATOMS: atom_id res chain seq x y z
N MET A 1 10.83 -21.70 -12.25
CA MET A 1 9.70 -21.22 -11.43
C MET A 1 8.86 -20.33 -12.31
N ASP A 2 7.56 -20.60 -12.39
CA ASP A 2 6.63 -19.69 -13.06
C ASP A 2 6.66 -18.31 -12.37
N PHE A 3 6.54 -17.22 -13.14
CA PHE A 3 6.56 -15.85 -12.61
C PHE A 3 5.58 -15.67 -11.44
N PHE A 4 4.37 -16.22 -11.56
CA PHE A 4 3.35 -16.16 -10.52
C PHE A 4 3.77 -16.85 -9.21
N LYS A 5 4.54 -17.95 -9.27
CA LYS A 5 5.04 -18.62 -8.06
C LYS A 5 6.13 -17.80 -7.38
N ALA A 6 7.00 -17.16 -8.16
CA ALA A 6 8.02 -16.26 -7.62
C ALA A 6 7.38 -15.03 -6.96
N LEU A 7 6.36 -14.44 -7.60
CA LEU A 7 5.58 -13.33 -7.04
C LEU A 7 4.85 -13.75 -5.76
N TYR A 8 4.24 -14.94 -5.75
CA TYR A 8 3.56 -15.48 -4.57
C TYR A 8 4.52 -15.68 -3.40
N PHE A 9 5.69 -16.30 -3.63
CA PHE A 9 6.72 -16.44 -2.60
C PHE A 9 7.15 -15.08 -2.06
N ASN A 10 7.47 -14.14 -2.96
CA ASN A 10 7.89 -12.80 -2.56
C ASN A 10 6.80 -12.08 -1.75
N PHE A 11 5.53 -12.17 -2.16
CA PHE A 11 4.40 -11.59 -1.44
C PHE A 11 4.26 -12.20 -0.05
N VAL A 12 4.17 -13.52 0.08
CA VAL A 12 4.00 -14.24 1.36
C VAL A 12 5.15 -13.96 2.32
N THR A 13 6.37 -13.83 1.80
CA THR A 13 7.56 -13.54 2.62
C THR A 13 7.65 -12.07 3.02
N LEU A 14 7.41 -11.13 2.11
CA LEU A 14 7.47 -9.68 2.41
C LEU A 14 6.31 -9.22 3.29
N THR A 15 5.13 -9.83 3.15
CA THR A 15 3.99 -9.60 4.04
C THR A 15 4.13 -10.29 5.39
N THR A 16 5.23 -11.02 5.62
CA THR A 16 5.51 -11.77 6.86
C THR A 16 4.48 -12.86 7.17
N ILE A 17 3.66 -13.28 6.21
CA ILE A 17 2.73 -14.41 6.35
C ILE A 17 3.53 -15.71 6.57
N GLY A 18 4.60 -15.90 5.79
CA GLY A 18 5.61 -16.93 6.06
C GLY A 18 5.12 -18.38 6.05
N LEU A 19 4.25 -18.76 5.09
CA LEU A 19 3.69 -20.12 4.99
C LEU A 19 4.74 -21.24 4.91
N GLY A 20 5.94 -20.96 4.39
CA GLY A 20 7.05 -21.92 4.36
C GLY A 20 6.88 -23.04 3.33
N ASP A 21 5.94 -22.90 2.42
CA ASP A 21 5.65 -23.77 1.28
C ASP A 21 6.76 -23.72 0.20
N PHE A 22 7.38 -22.56 0.01
CA PHE A 22 8.54 -22.38 -0.85
C PHE A 22 9.73 -21.84 -0.04
N VAL A 23 10.78 -22.65 0.12
CA VAL A 23 11.97 -22.27 0.90
C VAL A 23 13.23 -22.82 0.21
N PRO A 24 14.31 -22.02 0.07
CA PRO A 24 15.59 -22.54 -0.42
C PRO A 24 16.13 -23.59 0.54
N ARG A 25 16.44 -24.80 0.04
CA ARG A 25 16.96 -25.92 0.85
C ARG A 25 18.48 -25.92 1.00
N SER A 26 19.20 -25.16 0.19
CA SER A 26 20.66 -25.09 0.26
C SER A 26 21.09 -23.93 1.14
N PHE A 27 22.11 -24.16 1.98
CA PHE A 27 22.66 -23.15 2.89
C PHE A 27 23.15 -21.88 2.18
N ASP A 28 23.82 -22.01 1.04
CA ASP A 28 24.35 -20.85 0.30
C ASP A 28 23.22 -19.96 -0.24
N TYR A 29 22.16 -20.57 -0.77
CA TYR A 29 20.99 -19.86 -1.28
C TYR A 29 20.12 -19.29 -0.17
N LEU A 30 20.13 -19.90 1.02
CA LEU A 30 19.40 -19.40 2.19
C LEU A 30 19.89 -17.99 2.58
N PHE A 31 21.21 -17.79 2.67
CA PHE A 31 21.79 -16.52 3.07
C PHE A 31 21.51 -15.41 2.04
N ILE A 32 21.67 -15.73 0.74
CA ILE A 32 21.35 -14.81 -0.35
C ILE A 32 19.86 -14.42 -0.32
N THR A 33 18.98 -15.40 -0.12
CA THR A 33 17.52 -15.18 -0.06
C THR A 33 17.15 -14.32 1.15
N LEU A 34 17.79 -14.54 2.31
CA LEU A 34 17.62 -13.72 3.51
C LEU A 34 18.04 -12.27 3.28
N CYS A 35 19.22 -12.04 2.69
CA CYS A 35 19.66 -10.69 2.34
C CYS A 35 18.71 -10.00 1.36
N TYR A 36 18.25 -10.73 0.34
CA TYR A 36 17.28 -10.23 -0.63
C TYR A 36 15.95 -9.84 0.03
N ILE A 37 15.41 -10.69 0.91
CA ILE A 37 14.19 -10.40 1.68
C ILE A 37 14.39 -9.17 2.58
N GLY A 38 15.54 -9.04 3.23
CA GLY A 38 15.85 -7.88 4.08
C GLY A 38 15.80 -6.56 3.32
N VAL A 39 16.39 -6.51 2.12
CA VAL A 39 16.30 -5.34 1.24
C VAL A 39 14.87 -5.13 0.73
N GLY A 40 14.19 -6.21 0.35
CA GLY A 40 12.80 -6.14 -0.09
C GLY A 40 11.85 -5.61 0.99
N LEU A 41 12.07 -5.96 2.26
CA LEU A 41 11.30 -5.45 3.39
C LEU A 41 11.47 -3.95 3.55
N ALA A 42 12.71 -3.44 3.48
CA ALA A 42 12.97 -2.01 3.55
C ALA A 42 12.25 -1.24 2.42
N LEU A 43 12.28 -1.75 1.20
CA LEU A 43 11.54 -1.18 0.06
C LEU A 43 10.02 -1.23 0.28
N THR A 44 9.52 -2.31 0.87
CA THR A 44 8.09 -2.48 1.16
C THR A 44 7.64 -1.48 2.23
N THR A 45 8.44 -1.25 3.28
CA THR A 45 8.17 -0.22 4.29
C THR A 45 8.08 1.17 3.66
N MET A 46 9.02 1.54 2.80
CA MET A 46 8.99 2.82 2.07
C MET A 46 7.73 2.94 1.19
N THR A 47 7.35 1.84 0.54
CA THR A 47 6.15 1.81 -0.30
C THR A 47 4.86 1.98 0.52
N ILE A 48 4.78 1.34 1.70
CA ILE A 48 3.66 1.50 2.63
C ILE A 48 3.57 2.95 3.13
N GLU A 49 4.70 3.57 3.44
CA GLU A 49 4.75 4.97 3.88
C GLU A 49 4.23 5.92 2.79
N LEU A 50 4.69 5.74 1.55
CA LEU A 50 4.17 6.48 0.40
C LEU A 50 2.67 6.25 0.18
N ALA A 51 2.20 5.01 0.28
CA ALA A 51 0.78 4.68 0.14
C ALA A 51 -0.06 5.34 1.25
N ALA A 52 0.43 5.37 2.49
CA ALA A 52 -0.23 6.05 3.60
C ALA A 52 -0.33 7.56 3.36
N ASP A 53 0.69 8.18 2.77
CA ASP A 53 0.64 9.60 2.43
C ASP A 53 -0.33 9.93 1.31
N ILE A 54 -0.43 9.06 0.30
CA ILE A 54 -1.47 9.16 -0.74
C ILE A 54 -2.85 9.06 -0.10
N LEU A 55 -3.07 8.09 0.80
CA LEU A 55 -4.32 7.94 1.54
C LEU A 55 -4.65 9.17 2.40
N ARG A 56 -3.66 9.77 3.06
CA ARG A 56 -3.85 11.02 3.82
C ARG A 56 -4.24 12.18 2.92
N LYS A 57 -3.60 12.34 1.76
CA LYS A 57 -3.98 13.37 0.78
C LYS A 57 -5.38 13.14 0.26
N LEU A 58 -5.73 11.89 -0.06
CA LEU A 58 -7.07 11.53 -0.50
C LEU A 58 -8.11 11.85 0.57
N HIS A 59 -7.85 11.51 1.83
CA HIS A 59 -8.73 11.83 2.95
C HIS A 59 -8.86 13.35 3.17
N TYR A 60 -7.77 14.12 3.03
CA TYR A 60 -7.81 15.58 3.11
C TYR A 60 -8.65 16.20 1.98
N VAL A 61 -8.49 15.70 0.75
CA VAL A 61 -9.30 16.11 -0.41
C VAL A 61 -10.77 15.76 -0.19
N GLY A 62 -11.08 14.55 0.29
CA GLY A 62 -12.43 14.14 0.64
C GLY A 62 -13.06 15.07 1.68
N ARG A 63 -12.33 15.45 2.72
CA ARG A 63 -12.81 16.37 3.75
C ARG A 63 -13.00 17.81 3.24
N LYS A 64 -12.21 18.24 2.25
CA LYS A 64 -12.41 19.54 1.60
C LYS A 64 -13.68 19.55 0.76
N MET A 65 -13.99 18.45 0.06
CA MET A 65 -15.23 18.30 -0.71
C MET A 65 -16.49 18.41 0.17
N ASP A 66 -16.50 17.84 1.37
CA ASP A 66 -17.64 17.99 2.32
C ASP A 66 -17.89 19.45 2.73
N ASN A 67 -16.83 20.23 2.93
CA ASN A 67 -16.96 21.65 3.27
C ASN A 67 -17.51 22.49 2.12
N VAL A 68 -17.16 22.18 0.86
CA VAL A 68 -17.71 22.90 -0.30
C VAL A 68 -19.13 22.43 -0.66
N ALA A 69 -19.46 21.15 -0.43
CA ALA A 69 -20.84 20.67 -0.54
C ALA A 69 -21.76 21.32 0.51
N SER A 70 -21.21 21.66 1.68
CA SER A 70 -21.91 22.42 2.72
C SER A 70 -21.99 23.93 2.42
N ALA A 71 -21.13 24.46 1.54
CA ALA A 71 -21.24 25.82 1.02
C ALA A 71 -22.33 25.90 -0.05
N VAL A 72 -23.58 25.70 0.37
CA VAL A 72 -24.78 26.05 -0.39
C VAL A 72 -24.64 27.48 -0.89
N VAL A 73 -24.45 27.63 -2.20
CA VAL A 73 -24.18 28.92 -2.83
C VAL A 73 -25.45 29.78 -2.75
N TRP A 74 -25.39 30.86 -1.97
CA TRP A 74 -26.47 31.82 -1.80
C TRP A 74 -26.38 32.90 -2.88
N PHE A 75 -27.08 32.69 -4.00
CA PHE A 75 -27.30 33.75 -4.99
C PHE A 75 -28.69 34.36 -4.80
N GLY A 76 -28.73 35.67 -4.52
CA GLY A 76 -29.96 36.46 -4.65
C GLY A 76 -31.09 36.17 -3.65
N GLY A 77 -30.76 35.72 -2.44
CA GLY A 77 -31.77 35.59 -1.37
C GLY A 77 -32.57 34.28 -1.36
N LYS A 78 -32.26 33.33 -2.25
CA LYS A 78 -32.91 32.01 -2.27
C LYS A 78 -31.88 30.90 -2.15
N LYS A 79 -32.14 30.01 -1.19
CA LYS A 79 -31.36 28.78 -0.98
C LYS A 79 -31.71 27.80 -2.09
N LEU A 80 -30.77 27.54 -3.01
CA LEU A 80 -30.89 26.42 -3.94
C LEU A 80 -30.52 25.16 -3.19
N VAL A 81 -31.54 24.39 -2.86
CA VAL A 81 -31.41 23.04 -2.30
C VAL A 81 -31.33 22.08 -3.49
N PRO A 82 -30.46 21.06 -3.49
CA PRO A 82 -30.45 20.04 -4.53
C PRO A 82 -31.79 19.31 -4.64
#